data_AF-A0A7C3LI47-F1
#
_entry.id   AF-A0A7C3LI47-F1
#
_cell.length_a   1.000
_cell.length_b   1.000
_cell.length_c   1.000
_cell.angle_alpha   90.00
_cell.angle_beta   90.00
_cell.angle_gamma   90.00
#
_symmetry.space_group_name_H-M   'P 1'
#
loop_
_entity.id
_entity.type
_entity.pdbx_description
1 polymer ?
#
loop_
_entity_poly.entity_id
_entity_poly.type
_entity_poly.pdbx_seq_one_letter_code
_entity_poly.pdbx_strand_id
1 'polypeptide(L)' 'MSNPLIRTCVACGTRNRVPARRLADTGRCAVCKSALPPAAEPIEAGGTLFDEIVRESTVPVLVDFWAEWCGPCR' A
#
# COMPACT_ATOMS: atom_id res chain seq x y z
N MET A 1 -16.47 -3.81 -1.85
CA MET A 1 -15.60 -4.73 -1.09
C MET A 1 -14.18 -4.25 -1.31
N SER A 2 -13.57 -3.60 -0.32
CA SER A 2 -12.19 -3.11 -0.41
C SER A 2 -11.24 -4.30 -0.57
N ASN A 3 -10.31 -4.19 -1.52
CA ASN A 3 -9.27 -5.20 -1.71
C ASN A 3 -8.15 -4.87 -0.70
N PRO A 4 -7.95 -5.67 0.37
CA PRO A 4 -7.01 -5.31 1.41
C PRO A 4 -5.59 -5.37 0.86
N LEU A 5 -4.81 -4.31 1.08
CA LEU A 5 -3.41 -4.30 0.69
C LEU A 5 -2.65 -5.37 1.46
N ILE A 6 -1.99 -6.25 0.72
CA ILE A 6 -1.24 -7.37 1.28
C ILE A 6 0.23 -7.00 1.33
N ARG A 7 0.80 -6.99 2.53
CA ARG A 7 2.21 -6.72 2.75
C ARG A 7 2.90 -7.92 3.36
N THR A 8 3.93 -8.40 2.67
CA THR A 8 4.74 -9.54 3.10
C THR A 8 5.73 -9.09 4.16
N CYS A 9 5.77 -9.78 5.29
CA CYS A 9 6.75 -9.50 6.34
C CYS A 9 8.14 -9.94 5.88
N VAL A 10 9.11 -9.02 5.89
CA VAL A 10 10.51 -9.31 5.52
C VAL A 10 11.21 -10.26 6.47
N ALA A 11 10.72 -10.42 7.70
CA ALA A 11 11.34 -11.28 8.71
C ALA A 11 10.88 -12.74 8.63
N CYS A 12 9.61 -13.01 8.29
CA CYS A 12 9.06 -14.37 8.33
C CYS A 12 8.18 -14.75 7.12
N GLY A 13 8.05 -13.88 6.12
CA GLY A 13 7.28 -14.15 4.89
C GLY A 13 5.76 -14.13 5.06
N THR A 14 5.22 -13.93 6.27
CA THR A 14 3.77 -13.88 6.47
C THR A 14 3.16 -12.68 5.74
N ARG A 15 2.06 -12.92 5.03
CA ARG A 15 1.23 -11.88 4.39
C ARG A 15 0.32 -11.23 5.43
N ASN A 16 0.42 -9.91 5.56
CA ASN A 16 -0.40 -9.12 6.48
C ASN A 16 -1.37 -8.26 5.67
N ARG A 17 -2.64 -8.23 6.09
CA ARG A 17 -3.62 -7.29 5.54
C ARG A 17 -3.44 -5.94 6.23
N VAL A 18 -3.22 -4.89 5.45
CA VAL A 18 -3.03 -3.52 5.92
C VAL A 18 -4.13 -2.65 5.32
N PRO A 19 -4.97 -1.98 6.12
CA PRO A 19 -5.96 -1.04 5.60
C PRO A 19 -5.29 0.22 5.07
N ALA A 20 -5.89 0.90 4.08
CA ALA A 20 -5.29 2.03 3.39
C ALA A 20 -4.84 3.15 4.35
N ARG A 21 -5.67 3.49 5.34
CA ARG A 21 -5.37 4.48 6.40
C ARG A 21 -4.09 4.23 7.19
N ARG A 22 -3.51 3.02 7.16
CA ARG A 22 -2.30 2.65 7.94
C ARG A 22 -1.11 2.28 7.07
N LEU A 23 -1.13 2.65 5.78
CA LEU A 23 -0.01 2.38 4.87
C LEU A 23 1.25 3.17 5.24
N ALA A 24 1.08 4.36 5.80
CA ALA A 24 2.16 5.23 6.25
C ALA A 24 2.70 4.87 7.65
N ASP A 25 2.05 3.94 8.35
CA ASP A 25 2.41 3.58 9.72
C ASP A 25 3.44 2.46 9.78
N THR A 26 4.18 2.40 10.88
CA THR A 26 4.91 1.18 11.27
C THR A 26 3.97 0.24 12.02
N GLY A 27 3.56 -0.84 11.36
CA GLY A 27 2.78 -1.92 11.95
C GLY A 27 3.64 -2.99 12.63
N ARG A 28 3.00 -4.09 13.01
CA ARG A 28 3.66 -5.33 13.46
C ARG A 28 3.10 -6.51 12.68
N CYS A 29 3.96 -7.47 12.35
CA CYS A 29 3.51 -8.72 11.73
C CYS A 29 2.58 -9.48 12.69
N ALA A 30 1.47 -10.01 12.17
CA ALA A 30 0.52 -10.78 12.95
C ALA A 30 1.10 -12.07 13.54
N VAL A 31 2.14 -12.65 12.90
CA VAL A 31 2.77 -13.90 13.30
C VAL A 31 4.03 -13.64 14.14
N CYS A 32 5.12 -13.18 13.53
CA CYS A 32 6.41 -13.05 14.23
C CYS A 32 6.57 -11.77 15.06
N LYS A 33 5.58 -10.86 15.03
CA LYS A 33 5.55 -9.56 15.74
C LYS A 33 6.66 -8.57 15.37
N SER A 34 7.54 -8.92 14.44
CA SER A 34 8.55 -8.01 13.88
C SER A 34 7.88 -6.78 13.27
N ALA A 35 8.62 -5.67 13.24
CA ALA A 35 8.14 -4.43 12.64
C ALA A 35 7.74 -4.66 11.17
N LEU A 36 6.61 -4.06 10.79
CA LEU A 36 6.18 -3.96 9.41
C LEU A 36 6.32 -2.48 9.03
N PRO A 37 7.46 -2.07 8.42
CA PRO A 37 7.75 -0.65 8.13
C PRO A 37 6.71 -0.08 7.17
N PRO A 38 6.54 1.24 7.02
CA PRO A 38 5.60 1.84 6.08
C PRO A 38 5.74 1.31 4.65
N ALA A 39 4.70 1.48 3.82
CA ALA A 39 4.82 1.22 2.39
C ALA A 39 5.89 2.16 1.79
N ALA A 40 6.85 1.58 1.06
CA ALA A 40 7.99 2.30 0.49
C ALA A 40 8.13 2.09 -1.02
N GLU A 41 7.16 1.42 -1.64
CA GLU A 41 7.10 1.11 -3.06
C GLU A 41 5.78 1.63 -3.64
N PRO A 42 5.73 1.96 -4.94
CA PRO A 42 4.47 2.31 -5.61
C PRO A 42 3.39 1.25 -5.42
N ILE A 43 2.17 1.71 -5.22
CA ILE A 43 1.00 0.84 -5.07
C ILE A 43 0.16 0.99 -6.32
N GLU A 44 0.05 -0.10 -7.09
CA GLU A 44 -0.89 -0.16 -8.21
C GLU A 44 -2.32 -0.06 -7.68
N ALA A 45 -2.97 1.06 -7.98
CA ALA A 45 -4.27 1.41 -7.43
C ALA A 45 -5.29 1.64 -8.55
N GLY A 46 -6.16 0.66 -8.77
CA GLY A 46 -7.39 0.84 -9.56
C GLY A 46 -8.50 1.50 -8.75
N GLY A 47 -9.59 1.90 -9.43
CA GLY A 47 -10.66 2.77 -8.93
C GLY A 47 -10.99 2.69 -7.43
N THR A 48 -11.44 1.53 -6.93
CA THR A 48 -11.85 1.40 -5.52
C THR A 48 -10.70 1.58 -4.52
N LEU A 49 -9.52 1.04 -4.84
CA LEU A 49 -8.35 1.14 -3.97
C LEU A 49 -7.77 2.56 -3.99
N PHE A 50 -7.77 3.20 -5.15
CA PHE A 50 -7.40 4.61 -5.28
C PHE A 50 -8.28 5.50 -4.39
N ASP A 51 -9.60 5.35 -4.46
CA ASP A 51 -10.54 6.10 -3.64
C ASP A 51 -10.30 5.88 -2.14
N GLU A 52 -10.03 4.64 -1.72
CA GLU A 52 -9.74 4.31 -0.32
C GLU A 52 -8.44 4.99 0.17
N ILE A 53 -7.36 4.91 -0.63
CA ILE A 53 -6.07 5.52 -0.28
C ILE A 53 -6.20 7.04 -0.17
N VAL A 54 -6.76 7.70 -1.18
CA VAL A 54 -6.83 9.18 -1.21
C VAL A 54 -7.75 9.73 -0.12
N ARG A 55 -8.83 9.01 0.23
CA ARG A 55 -9.79 9.48 1.25
C ARG A 55 -9.34 9.20 2.68
N GLU A 56 -8.66 8.08 2.91
CA GLU A 56 -8.32 7.66 4.28
C GLU A 56 -6.88 7.95 4.69
N SER A 57 -6.00 8.34 3.76
CA SER A 57 -4.60 8.65 4.08
C SER A 57 -4.50 9.83 5.05
N THR A 58 -3.69 9.65 6.08
CA THR A 58 -3.33 10.69 7.05
C THR A 58 -2.11 11.50 6.63
N VAL A 59 -1.47 11.13 5.50
CA VAL A 59 -0.31 11.79 4.91
C VAL A 59 -0.61 12.20 3.45
N PRO A 60 0.12 13.18 2.87
CA PRO A 60 -0.03 13.52 1.46
C PRO A 60 0.19 12.29 0.56
N VAL A 61 -0.64 12.18 -0.47
CA VAL A 61 -0.58 11.10 -1.46
C VAL A 61 -0.01 11.67 -2.76
N LEU A 62 1.12 11.11 -3.22
CA LEU A 62 1.64 11.33 -4.56
C LEU A 62 1.02 10.28 -5.49
N VAL A 63 0.48 10.70 -6.62
CA VAL A 63 -0.18 9.83 -7.60
C VAL A 63 0.50 9.98 -8.95
N ASP A 64 0.89 8.84 -9.53
CA ASP A 64 1.32 8.74 -10.91
C ASP A 64 0.18 8.19 -11.77
N PHE A 65 -0.41 9.04 -12.61
CA PHE A 65 -1.42 8.64 -13.58
C PHE A 65 -0.73 8.34 -14.91
N TRP A 66 -0.66 7.06 -15.25
CA TRP A 66 0.11 6.59 -16.40
C TRP A 66 -0.70 5.64 -17.28
N ALA A 67 -0.11 5.28 -18.42
CA ALA A 67 -0.63 4.24 -19.31
C ALA A 67 0.53 3.54 -20.04
N GLU A 68 0.39 2.25 -20.31
CA GLU A 68 1.42 1.41 -20.98
C GLU A 68 1.93 1.98 -22.31
N TRP A 69 1.05 2.68 -23.03
CA TRP A 69 1.33 3.28 -24.33
C TRP A 69 1.87 4.72 -24.25
N CYS A 70 1.92 5.33 -23.06
CA CYS A 70 2.43 6.68 -22.86
C CYS A 70 3.98 6.68 -22.93
N GLY A 71 4.53 7.31 -23.96
CA GLY A 71 5.99 7.43 -24.15
C GLY A 71 6.71 8.10 -22.96
N PRO A 72 6.28 9.29 -22.50
CA PRO A 72 6.90 9.98 -21.36
C PRO A 72 6.73 9.32 -19.99
N CYS A 73 5.79 8.38 -19.86
CA CYS A 73 5.49 7.70 -18.59
C CYS A 73 6.37 6.46 -18.34
N ARG A 74 7.07 5.98 -19.38
CA ARG A 74 8.06 4.89 -19.28
C ARG A 74 9.43 5.45 -18.95
#